data_AF-A0A5C7ST15-F1
#
_entry.id   AF-A0A5C7ST15-F1
#
_cell.length_a   1.000
_cell.length_b   1.000
_cell.length_c   1.000
_cell.angle_alpha   90.00
_cell.angle_beta   90.00
_cell.angle_gamma   90.00
#
_symmetry.space_group_name_H-M   'P 1'
#
loop_
_entity.id
_entity.type
_entity.pdbx_description
1 polymer ?
#
loop_
_entity_poly.entity_id
_entity_poly.type
_entity_poly.pdbx_seq_one_letter_code
_entity_poly.pdbx_strand_id
1 'polypeptide(L)'
;MMIEQVSDPLPQAGYAKVVLELDVNNHPGVMSHICNLFARRAFNVEGILCMPVSDGKRSRIWLLVFEDQRLEQMVRQLEKLEDVLNVRRHGAEHEVFERLEGFFH
;
A
#
# COMPACT_ATOMS: atom_id res chain seq x y z
N MET A 1 -2.72 35.10 11.97
CA MET A 1 -2.60 33.71 12.46
C MET A 1 -3.41 32.84 11.50
N MET A 2 -2.75 32.19 10.55
CA MET A 2 -3.41 31.26 9.63
C MET A 2 -3.66 29.96 10.38
N ILE A 3 -4.93 29.59 10.51
CA ILE A 3 -5.35 28.33 11.10
C ILE A 3 -5.13 27.30 9.99
N GLU A 4 -4.21 26.35 10.21
CA GLU A 4 -4.05 25.20 9.32
C GLU A 4 -5.41 24.51 9.21
N GLN A 5 -6.00 24.54 8.02
CA GLN A 5 -7.16 23.73 7.70
C GLN A 5 -6.70 22.29 7.74
N VAL A 6 -6.92 21.63 8.88
CA VAL A 6 -6.97 20.17 8.95
C VAL A 6 -8.09 19.78 8.01
N SER A 7 -7.72 19.32 6.81
CA SER A 7 -8.67 18.78 5.85
C SER A 7 -9.43 17.65 6.53
N ASP A 8 -10.74 17.82 6.70
CA ASP A 8 -11.63 16.77 7.19
C ASP A 8 -11.34 15.47 6.42
N PRO A 9 -11.32 14.30 7.09
CA PRO A 9 -11.20 13.04 6.38
C PRO A 9 -12.36 12.93 5.39
N LEU A 10 -12.03 12.70 4.12
CA LEU A 10 -13.02 12.51 3.06
C LEU A 10 -14.04 11.44 3.51
N PRO A 11 -15.34 11.58 3.18
CA PRO A 11 -16.35 10.58 3.52
C PRO A 11 -15.91 9.20 3.02
N GLN A 12 -15.61 8.29 3.97
CA GLN A 12 -15.06 6.95 3.69
C GLN A 12 -16.08 5.98 3.08
N ALA A 13 -17.36 6.38 3.00
CA ALA A 13 -18.46 5.61 2.42
C ALA A 13 -18.58 5.91 0.92
N GLY A 14 -17.75 5.27 0.09
CA GLY A 14 -17.90 5.38 -1.37
C GLY A 14 -16.73 4.88 -2.21
N TYR A 15 -15.55 4.70 -1.62
CA TYR A 15 -14.38 4.20 -2.34
C TYR A 15 -14.19 2.70 -2.08
N ALA A 16 -14.17 1.91 -3.15
CA ALA A 16 -13.79 0.50 -3.06
C ALA A 16 -12.36 0.39 -2.50
N LYS A 17 -12.11 -0.56 -1.61
CA LYS A 17 -10.74 -0.86 -1.15
C LYS A 17 -10.13 -1.90 -2.08
N VAL A 18 -8.81 -1.84 -2.25
CA VAL A 18 -8.05 -2.83 -3.00
C VAL A 18 -6.76 -3.16 -2.31
N VAL A 19 -6.25 -4.35 -2.59
CA VAL A 19 -4.96 -4.80 -2.08
C VAL A 19 -3.95 -4.82 -3.21
N LEU A 20 -2.86 -4.08 -3.04
CA LEU A 20 -1.68 -4.20 -3.89
C LEU A 20 -0.71 -5.18 -3.25
N GLU A 21 -0.33 -6.22 -3.97
CA GLU A 21 0.69 -7.19 -3.58
C GLU A 21 1.95 -6.91 -4.40
N LEU A 22 3.05 -6.60 -3.71
CA LEU A 22 4.34 -6.28 -4.31
C LEU A 22 5.36 -7.35 -3.93
N ASP A 23 6.01 -7.93 -4.94
CA ASP A 23 7.25 -8.68 -4.72
C ASP A 23 8.42 -7.73 -4.89
N VAL A 24 9.30 -7.63 -3.88
CA VAL A 24 10.41 -6.67 -3.87
C VAL A 24 11.74 -7.33 -3.49
N ASN A 25 12.84 -6.78 -3.97
CA ASN A 25 14.16 -7.05 -3.42
C ASN A 25 14.26 -6.47 -2.00
N ASN A 26 14.80 -7.24 -1.06
CA ASN A 26 14.91 -6.85 0.33
C ASN A 26 16.19 -6.00 0.56
N HIS A 27 16.27 -4.87 -0.13
CA HIS A 27 17.33 -3.89 0.06
C HIS A 27 16.95 -2.85 1.13
N PRO A 28 17.92 -2.36 1.92
CA PRO A 28 17.66 -1.30 2.90
C PRO A 28 17.02 -0.07 2.24
N GLY A 29 15.88 0.37 2.79
CA GLY A 29 15.18 1.58 2.33
C GLY A 29 14.03 1.34 1.35
N VAL A 30 13.84 0.11 0.81
CA VAL A 30 12.76 -0.15 -0.15
C VAL A 30 11.37 0.13 0.43
N MET A 31 11.13 -0.28 1.68
CA MET A 31 9.86 -0.03 2.38
C MET A 31 9.57 1.46 2.53
N SER A 32 10.58 2.23 2.96
CA SER A 32 10.46 3.69 3.09
C SER A 32 10.18 4.35 1.74
N HIS A 33 10.81 3.88 0.67
CA HIS A 33 10.57 4.41 -0.67
C HIS A 33 9.13 4.18 -1.13
N ILE A 34 8.61 2.95 -0.93
CA ILE A 34 7.23 2.59 -1.24
C ILE A 34 6.27 3.45 -0.42
N CYS A 35 6.41 3.49 0.91
CA CYS A 35 5.54 4.30 1.77
C CYS A 35 5.57 5.80 1.40
N ASN A 36 6.75 6.34 1.07
CA ASN A 36 6.90 7.73 0.63
C ASN A 36 6.20 8.02 -0.71
N LEU A 37 6.09 7.03 -1.60
CA LEU A 37 5.38 7.16 -2.87
C LEU A 37 3.88 7.42 -2.64
N PHE A 38 3.27 6.74 -1.66
CA PHE A 38 1.88 6.92 -1.25
C PHE A 38 1.68 8.21 -0.44
N ALA A 39 2.56 8.49 0.52
CA ALA A 39 2.48 9.68 1.37
C ALA A 39 2.51 10.99 0.55
N ARG A 40 3.38 11.09 -0.47
CA ARG A 40 3.51 12.30 -1.31
C ARG A 40 2.26 12.66 -2.12
N ARG A 41 1.35 11.71 -2.35
CA ARG A 41 0.12 11.94 -3.13
C ARG A 41 -1.13 11.96 -2.25
N ALA A 42 -0.96 12.01 -0.92
CA ALA A 42 -2.03 11.97 0.07
C ALA A 42 -2.96 10.74 -0.12
N PHE A 43 -2.39 9.59 -0.46
CA PHE A 43 -3.13 8.33 -0.43
C PHE A 43 -3.25 7.85 1.00
N ASN A 44 -4.47 7.53 1.43
CA ASN A 44 -4.65 6.84 2.70
C ASN A 44 -4.29 5.36 2.53
N VAL A 45 -3.27 4.91 3.25
CA VAL A 45 -2.92 3.50 3.37
C VAL A 45 -3.63 2.98 4.61
N GLU A 46 -4.64 2.14 4.41
CA GLU A 46 -5.46 1.57 5.48
C GLU A 46 -4.73 0.43 6.21
N GLY A 47 -3.85 -0.25 5.49
CA GLY A 47 -3.09 -1.36 6.05
C GLY A 47 -1.82 -1.63 5.24
N ILE A 48 -0.77 -2.03 5.95
CA ILE A 48 0.47 -2.50 5.36
C ILE A 48 0.92 -3.76 6.08
N LEU A 49 1.23 -4.79 5.30
CA LEU A 49 1.91 -6.00 5.79
C LEU A 49 3.17 -6.19 4.96
N CYS A 50 4.28 -6.51 5.61
CA CYS A 50 5.53 -6.84 4.93
C CYS A 50 6.11 -8.10 5.56
N MET A 51 6.42 -9.10 4.73
CA MET A 51 7.04 -10.35 5.16
C MET A 51 8.17 -10.76 4.21
N PRO A 52 9.31 -11.24 4.72
CA PRO A 52 10.36 -11.80 3.88
C PRO A 52 9.86 -13.09 3.17
N VAL A 53 10.36 -13.33 1.96
CA VAL A 53 10.07 -14.52 1.15
C VAL A 53 11.33 -15.37 1.05
N SER A 54 11.20 -16.67 1.32
CA SER A 54 12.27 -17.66 1.14
C SER A 54 13.59 -17.30 1.85
N ASP A 55 14.68 -17.10 1.10
CA ASP A 55 16.04 -16.87 1.62
C ASP A 55 16.26 -15.46 2.17
N GLY A 56 15.19 -14.66 2.32
CA GLY A 56 15.24 -13.32 2.90
C GLY A 56 15.79 -12.24 1.96
N LYS A 57 16.18 -12.61 0.73
CA LYS A 57 16.61 -11.64 -0.29
C LYS A 57 15.46 -10.89 -0.94
N ARG A 58 14.24 -11.41 -0.80
CA ARG A 58 13.02 -10.78 -1.28
C ARG A 58 12.02 -10.65 -0.15
N SER A 59 11.15 -9.68 -0.29
CA SER A 59 10.02 -9.47 0.61
C SER A 59 8.75 -9.36 -0.22
N ARG A 60 7.62 -9.68 0.42
CA ARG A 60 6.29 -9.40 -0.11
C ARG A 60 5.65 -8.34 0.75
N ILE A 61 5.11 -7.31 0.09
CA ILE A 61 4.40 -6.22 0.73
C ILE A 61 2.96 -6.24 0.24
N TRP A 62 2.02 -6.22 1.17
CA TRP A 62 0.60 -6.00 0.87
C TRP A 62 0.20 -4.62 1.37
N LEU A 63 -0.42 -3.83 0.49
CA LEU A 63 -0.94 -2.50 0.80
C LEU A 63 -2.44 -2.50 0.58
N LEU A 64 -3.20 -2.29 1.66
CA LEU A 64 -4.64 -2.02 1.59
C LEU A 64 -4.84 -0.52 1.41
N VAL A 65 -5.43 -0.12 0.28
CA VAL A 65 -5.63 1.28 -0.10
C VAL A 65 -7.03 1.51 -0.65
N PHE A 66 -7.52 2.74 -0.58
CA PHE A 66 -8.72 3.12 -1.32
C PHE A 66 -8.44 3.22 -2.82
N GLU A 67 -9.42 2.80 -3.62
CA GLU A 67 -9.43 2.94 -5.06
C GLU A 67 -9.67 4.41 -5.44
N ASP A 68 -8.57 5.11 -5.70
CA ASP A 68 -8.54 6.46 -6.24
C ASP A 68 -8.22 6.41 -7.74
N GLN A 69 -8.72 7.37 -8.53
CA GLN A 69 -8.41 7.48 -9.96
C GLN A 69 -6.91 7.58 -10.26
N ARG A 70 -6.12 8.06 -9.29
CA ARG A 70 -4.65 8.18 -9.37
C ARG A 70 -3.92 6.87 -9.10
N LEU A 71 -4.62 5.81 -8.67
CA LEU A 71 -4.02 4.53 -8.25
C LEU A 71 -3.28 3.85 -9.40
N GLU A 72 -3.85 3.83 -10.61
CA GLU A 72 -3.17 3.25 -11.77
C GLU A 72 -1.85 3.95 -12.08
N GLN A 73 -1.82 5.28 -11.98
CA GLN A 73 -0.58 6.03 -12.15
C GLN A 73 0.44 5.66 -11.07
N MET A 74 -0.02 5.42 -9.84
CA MET A 74 0.84 4.99 -8.75
C MET A 74 1.44 3.62 -8.99
N VAL A 75 0.63 2.65 -9.42
CA VAL A 75 1.09 1.30 -9.79
C VAL A 75 2.18 1.37 -10.85
N ARG A 76 1.99 2.20 -11.90
CA ARG A 76 3.03 2.43 -12.93
C ARG A 76 4.30 3.07 -12.39
N GLN A 77 4.26 3.77 -11.26
CA GLN A 77 5.48 4.32 -10.63
C GLN A 77 6.16 3.28 -9.75
N LEU A 78 5.39 2.42 -9.07
CA LEU A 78 5.93 1.27 -8.34
C LEU A 78 6.69 0.33 -9.27
N GLU A 79 6.11 0.01 -10.43
CA GLU A 79 6.73 -0.85 -11.46
C GLU A 79 8.04 -0.29 -12.03
N LYS A 80 8.33 1.00 -11.82
CA LYS A 80 9.59 1.65 -12.26
C LYS A 80 10.67 1.61 -11.19
N LEU A 81 10.35 1.24 -9.97
CA LEU A 81 11.35 1.11 -8.91
C LEU A 81 12.19 -0.13 -9.18
N GLU A 82 13.52 0.02 -9.14
CA GLU A 82 14.47 -1.06 -9.40
C GLU A 82 14.26 -2.27 -8.48
N ASP A 83 13.86 -2.02 -7.24
CA ASP A 83 13.62 -3.06 -6.25
C ASP A 83 12.25 -3.73 -6.38
N VAL A 84 11.33 -3.21 -7.20
CA VAL A 84 10.00 -3.80 -7.39
C VAL A 84 10.05 -4.79 -8.54
N LEU A 85 9.82 -6.06 -8.22
CA LEU A 85 9.88 -7.16 -9.18
C LEU A 85 8.54 -7.44 -9.84
N ASN A 86 7.45 -7.27 -9.09
CA ASN A 86 6.10 -7.50 -9.57
C ASN A 86 5.08 -6.71 -8.73
N VAL A 87 3.99 -6.27 -9.35
CA VAL A 87 2.84 -5.67 -8.69
C VAL A 87 1.58 -6.40 -9.14
N ARG A 88 0.83 -6.96 -8.19
CA ARG A 88 -0.46 -7.59 -8.40
C ARG A 88 -1.55 -6.81 -7.68
N ARG A 89 -2.75 -6.82 -8.24
CA ARG A 89 -3.93 -6.14 -7.69
C ARG A 89 -5.00 -7.17 -7.36
N HIS A 90 -5.56 -7.06 -6.16
CA HIS A 90 -6.61 -7.91 -5.64
C HIS A 90 -7.78 -7.08 -5.11
N GLY A 91 -8.94 -7.72 -4.91
CA GLY A 91 -10.09 -7.14 -4.22
C GLY A 91 -9.80 -6.82 -2.75
N ALA A 92 -10.78 -6.20 -2.08
CA ALA A 92 -10.67 -5.88 -0.65
C ALA A 92 -10.68 -7.15 0.23
N GLU A 93 -11.39 -8.17 -0.23
CA GLU A 93 -11.57 -9.50 0.33
C GLU A 93 -10.31 -10.40 0.22
N HIS A 94 -9.12 -9.80 0.15
CA HIS A 94 -7.90 -10.58 0.08
C HIS A 94 -7.65 -11.27 1.43
N GLU A 95 -7.54 -12.59 1.39
CA GLU A 95 -7.43 -13.48 2.56
C GLU A 95 -6.39 -13.03 3.60
N VAL A 96 -5.30 -12.38 3.17
CA VAL A 96 -4.26 -11.86 4.08
C VAL A 96 -4.80 -10.86 5.10
N PHE A 97 -5.72 -9.97 4.70
CA PHE A 97 -6.29 -8.97 5.59
C PHE A 97 -7.52 -9.51 6.32
N GLU A 98 -8.32 -10.37 5.68
CA GLU A 98 -9.43 -11.06 6.37
C GLU A 98 -8.92 -11.90 7.56
N ARG A 99 -7.83 -12.64 7.37
CA ARG A 99 -7.21 -13.41 8.46
C ARG A 99 -6.60 -12.51 9.53
N LEU A 100 -6.16 -11.30 9.17
CA LEU A 100 -5.58 -10.35 10.12
C LEU A 100 -6.62 -9.72 11.05
N GLU A 101 -7.86 -9.55 10.58
CA GLU A 101 -8.97 -9.06 11.43
C GLU A 101 -9.17 -9.92 12.68
N GLY A 102 -8.88 -11.22 12.59
CA GLY A 102 -8.91 -12.15 13.72
C GLY A 102 -7.87 -11.89 14.82
N PHE A 103 -6.90 -11.00 14.65
CA PHE A 103 -5.95 -10.61 15.72
C PHE A 103 -6.40 -9.37 16.51
N PHE A 104 -7.43 -8.66 16.05
CA PHE A 104 -7.92 -7.42 16.69
C PHE A 104 -9.17 -7.64 17.57
N HIS A 105 -9.67 -8.87 17.61
CA HIS A 105 -10.82 -9.33 18.41
C HIS A 105 -10.44 -10.55 19.25
#